data_AF-A0A1B6IEE2-F1
#
_entry.id   AF-A0A1B6IEE2-F1
#
_cell.length_a   1.000
_cell.length_b   1.000
_cell.length_c   1.000
_cell.angle_alpha   90.00
_cell.angle_beta   90.00
_cell.angle_gamma   90.00
#
_symmetry.space_group_name_H-M   'P 1'
#
loop_
_entity.id
_entity.type
_entity.pdbx_description
1 polymer ?
#
loop_
_entity_poly.entity_id
_entity_poly.type
_entity_poly.pdbx_seq_one_letter_code
_entity_poly.pdbx_strand_id
1 'polypeptide(L)'
;NNEFTFRVTVLQAIGVSTEYADIFCQFNFLHRHDEAFSTEPVKNTGKGTPLGFYHVQNITVSVTKSFVEYIKTKPIVFEVFGHYQQHPLHRDAKQEGHQYVRQPPKRMLPPSIPISQPVRSP
;
A
#
# COMPACT_ATOMS: atom_id res chain seq x y z
N ASN A 1 -0.50 31.16 4.16
CA ASN A 1 -0.78 29.95 3.36
C ASN A 1 -2.23 29.58 3.51
N ASN A 2 -2.95 29.40 2.40
CA ASN A 2 -4.26 28.79 2.43
C ASN A 2 -4.06 27.30 2.16
N GLU A 3 -4.30 26.47 3.17
CA GLU A 3 -4.23 25.01 3.06
C GLU A 3 -5.64 24.43 2.96
N PHE A 4 -5.77 23.39 2.15
CA PHE A 4 -7.02 22.64 2.02
C PHE A 4 -6.76 21.18 2.32
N THR A 5 -7.55 20.61 3.22
CA THR A 5 -7.52 19.18 3.53
C THR A 5 -8.77 18.53 3.00
N PHE A 6 -8.61 17.50 2.18
CA PHE A 6 -9.69 16.61 1.80
C PHE A 6 -9.38 15.19 2.25
N ARG A 7 -10.43 14.36 2.28
CA ARG A 7 -10.35 12.99 2.74
C ARG A 7 -10.72 12.04 1.63
N VAL A 8 -9.83 11.08 1.38
CA VAL A 8 -10.10 9.92 0.52
C VAL A 8 -10.43 8.74 1.43
N THR A 9 -11.49 8.02 1.10
CA THR A 9 -11.88 6.80 1.81
C THR A 9 -12.03 5.67 0.81
N VAL A 10 -11.19 4.65 0.93
CA VAL A 10 -11.21 3.45 0.09
C VAL A 10 -11.90 2.35 0.87
N LEU A 11 -13.13 2.00 0.48
CA LEU A 11 -13.96 1.05 1.22
C LEU A 11 -13.63 -0.39 0.86
N GLN A 12 -13.83 -0.78 -0.40
CA GLN A 12 -13.71 -2.15 -0.85
C GLN A 12 -13.48 -2.25 -2.37
N ALA A 13 -12.89 -3.36 -2.81
CA ALA A 13 -12.89 -3.79 -4.21
C ALA A 13 -13.81 -5.00 -4.41
N ILE A 14 -14.50 -5.03 -5.55
CA ILE A 14 -15.40 -6.11 -5.96
C ILE A 14 -14.96 -6.69 -7.30
N GLY A 15 -15.23 -7.98 -7.53
CA GLY A 15 -14.91 -8.63 -8.81
C GLY A 15 -13.41 -8.83 -9.08
N VAL A 16 -12.58 -8.86 -8.03
CA VAL A 16 -11.14 -9.11 -8.17
C VAL A 16 -10.88 -10.58 -8.50
N SER A 17 -10.16 -10.84 -9.61
CA SER A 17 -9.81 -12.20 -10.04
C SER A 17 -9.05 -12.96 -8.96
N THR A 18 -9.36 -14.26 -8.82
CA THR A 18 -8.71 -15.16 -7.86
C THR A 18 -7.27 -15.50 -8.24
N GLU A 19 -6.80 -15.09 -9.42
CA GLU A 19 -5.41 -15.23 -9.86
C GLU A 19 -4.46 -14.28 -9.12
N TYR A 20 -5.00 -13.26 -8.45
CA TYR A 20 -4.24 -12.28 -7.70
C TYR A 20 -4.44 -12.46 -6.18
N ALA A 21 -3.34 -12.47 -5.43
CA ALA A 21 -3.29 -12.45 -3.98
C ALA A 21 -2.80 -11.08 -3.46
N ASP A 22 -2.94 -10.85 -2.16
CA ASP A 22 -2.41 -9.67 -1.46
C ASP A 22 -2.71 -8.36 -2.20
N ILE A 23 -4.01 -8.04 -2.26
CA ILE A 23 -4.57 -6.96 -3.07
C ILE A 23 -4.45 -5.64 -2.32
N PHE A 24 -3.96 -4.59 -2.96
CA PHE A 24 -3.89 -3.24 -2.39
C PHE A 24 -4.31 -2.21 -3.42
N CYS A 25 -4.75 -1.04 -2.95
CA CYS A 25 -5.08 0.08 -3.81
C CYS A 25 -4.06 1.19 -3.61
N GLN A 26 -3.58 1.76 -4.71
CA GLN A 26 -2.84 3.01 -4.69
C GLN A 26 -3.65 4.11 -5.34
N PHE A 27 -3.44 5.34 -4.88
CA PHE A 27 -4.04 6.51 -5.51
C PHE A 27 -3.13 7.73 -5.41
N ASN A 28 -3.18 8.54 -6.45
CA ASN A 28 -2.29 9.67 -6.63
C ASN A 28 -2.91 10.70 -7.57
N PHE A 29 -2.38 11.93 -7.54
CA PHE A 29 -2.65 12.85 -8.63
C PHE A 29 -1.93 12.38 -9.88
N LEU A 30 -2.61 12.38 -11.03
CA LEU A 30 -2.06 12.03 -12.35
C LEU A 30 -0.67 12.64 -12.65
N HIS A 31 -0.41 13.85 -12.15
CA HIS A 31 0.86 14.58 -12.38
C HIS A 31 1.93 14.34 -11.31
N ARG A 32 1.68 13.45 -10.33
CA ARG A 32 2.52 13.12 -9.17
C ARG A 32 2.42 11.61 -8.89
N HIS A 33 2.83 10.79 -9.85
CA HIS A 33 2.72 9.32 -9.74
C HIS A 33 3.76 8.70 -8.79
N ASP A 34 4.83 9.42 -8.52
CA ASP A 34 5.87 9.12 -7.53
C ASP A 34 5.41 9.40 -6.08
N GLU A 35 4.36 10.19 -5.88
CA GLU A 35 3.78 10.53 -4.57
C GLU A 35 2.47 9.77 -4.30
N ALA A 36 2.45 8.45 -4.57
CA ALA A 36 1.26 7.64 -4.37
C ALA A 36 0.99 7.32 -2.88
N PHE A 37 -0.28 7.37 -2.50
CA PHE A 37 -0.77 6.80 -1.24
C PHE A 37 -1.19 5.35 -1.47
N SER A 38 -1.04 4.49 -0.46
CA SER A 38 -1.38 3.07 -0.55
C SER A 38 -2.24 2.62 0.64
N THR A 39 -3.16 1.71 0.39
CA THR A 39 -3.78 0.92 1.45
C THR A 39 -2.84 -0.17 1.94
N GLU A 40 -3.15 -0.73 3.11
CA GLU A 40 -2.61 -2.05 3.49
C GLU A 40 -3.14 -3.13 2.53
N PRO A 41 -2.37 -4.19 2.24
CA PRO A 41 -2.82 -5.28 1.41
C PRO A 41 -3.84 -6.17 2.13
N VAL A 42 -4.82 -6.66 1.37
CA VAL A 42 -5.89 -7.54 1.82
C VAL A 42 -5.77 -8.88 1.10
N LYS A 43 -5.87 -9.98 1.85
CA LYS A 43 -5.83 -11.34 1.30
C LYS A 43 -7.07 -11.60 0.43
N ASN A 44 -6.85 -11.90 -0.86
CA ASN A 44 -7.92 -12.43 -1.71
C ASN A 44 -8.12 -13.92 -1.43
N THR A 45 -9.22 -14.27 -0.77
CA THR A 45 -9.54 -15.66 -0.43
C THR A 45 -10.30 -16.41 -1.52
N GLY A 46 -10.63 -15.75 -2.63
CA GLY A 46 -11.37 -16.33 -3.76
C GLY A 46 -12.81 -16.74 -3.46
N LYS A 47 -13.35 -16.36 -2.30
CA LYS A 47 -14.71 -16.72 -1.86
C LYS A 47 -15.81 -15.82 -2.45
N GLY A 48 -15.48 -14.98 -3.44
CA GLY A 48 -16.42 -14.04 -4.06
C GLY A 48 -16.87 -12.87 -3.16
N THR A 49 -16.34 -12.77 -1.94
CA THR A 49 -16.62 -11.65 -1.03
C THR A 49 -15.85 -10.40 -1.44
N PRO A 50 -16.45 -9.20 -1.34
CA PRO A 50 -15.73 -7.93 -1.50
C PRO A 50 -14.48 -7.87 -0.61
N LEU A 51 -13.38 -7.34 -1.15
CA LEU A 51 -12.14 -7.14 -0.42
C LEU A 51 -12.21 -5.77 0.27
N GLY A 52 -12.45 -5.77 1.58
CA GLY A 52 -12.57 -4.54 2.37
C GLY A 52 -11.22 -3.96 2.76
N PHE A 53 -10.93 -2.74 2.30
CA PHE A 53 -9.74 -1.97 2.68
C PHE A 53 -9.99 -1.09 3.91
N TYR A 54 -11.20 -0.50 3.99
CA TYR A 54 -11.61 0.45 5.04
C TYR A 54 -10.53 1.49 5.39
N HIS A 55 -9.85 2.00 4.36
CA HIS A 55 -8.72 2.91 4.51
C HIS A 55 -9.17 4.36 4.42
N VAL A 56 -8.65 5.20 5.30
CA VAL A 56 -8.92 6.64 5.33
C VAL A 56 -7.60 7.40 5.23
N GLN A 57 -7.49 8.25 4.21
CA GLN A 57 -6.33 9.13 4.01
C GLN A 57 -6.80 10.58 3.99
N ASN A 58 -6.26 11.39 4.91
CA ASN A 58 -6.39 12.85 4.84
C ASN A 58 -5.22 13.38 4.01
N ILE A 59 -5.51 14.24 3.04
CA ILE A 59 -4.53 14.85 2.15
C ILE A 59 -4.63 16.36 2.31
N THR A 60 -3.55 16.97 2.79
CA THR A 60 -3.44 18.43 2.91
C THR A 60 -2.59 18.97 1.77
N VAL A 61 -3.13 19.96 1.05
CA VAL A 61 -2.49 20.59 -0.08
C VAL A 61 -2.53 22.10 0.05
N SER A 62 -1.47 22.77 -0.41
CA SER A 62 -1.46 24.22 -0.57
C SER A 62 -2.40 24.63 -1.71
N VAL A 63 -3.31 25.56 -1.44
CA VAL A 63 -4.26 26.05 -2.45
C VAL A 63 -3.54 27.02 -3.40
N THR A 64 -3.17 26.52 -4.58
CA THR A 64 -2.55 27.30 -5.65
C THR A 64 -3.49 27.41 -6.87
N LYS A 65 -3.20 28.34 -7.80
CA LYS A 65 -3.95 28.42 -9.07
C LYS A 65 -3.86 27.11 -9.86
N SER A 66 -2.69 26.47 -9.88
CA SER A 66 -2.50 25.18 -10.56
C SER A 66 -3.28 24.05 -9.89
N PHE A 67 -3.34 24.01 -8.56
CA PHE A 67 -4.15 23.02 -7.84
C PHE A 67 -5.66 23.19 -8.16
N VAL A 68 -6.16 24.43 -8.13
CA VAL A 68 -7.56 24.73 -8.46
C VAL A 68 -7.90 24.34 -9.90
N GLU A 69 -6.99 24.59 -10.86
CA GLU A 69 -7.21 24.20 -12.25
C GLU A 69 -7.15 22.68 -12.44
N TYR A 70 -6.24 22.02 -11.72
CA TYR A 70 -6.10 20.58 -11.75
C TYR A 70 -7.39 19.89 -11.28
N ILE A 71 -7.93 20.26 -10.12
CA ILE A 71 -9.09 19.57 -9.53
C ILE A 71 -10.36 19.69 -10.39
N LYS A 72 -10.45 20.71 -11.25
CA LYS A 72 -11.57 20.91 -12.17
C LYS A 72 -11.53 19.99 -13.39
N THR A 73 -10.33 19.59 -13.83
CA THR A 73 -10.14 19.02 -15.17
C THR A 73 -9.41 17.69 -15.17
N LYS A 74 -8.75 17.32 -14.07
CA LYS A 74 -7.88 16.15 -13.97
C LYS A 74 -8.32 15.22 -12.84
N PRO A 75 -8.16 13.89 -13.02
CA PRO A 75 -8.60 12.91 -12.03
C PRO A 75 -7.54 12.67 -10.96
N ILE A 76 -7.99 12.20 -9.78
CA ILE A 76 -7.16 11.37 -8.92
C ILE A 76 -7.21 9.96 -9.51
N VAL A 77 -6.05 9.39 -9.79
CA VAL A 77 -5.93 8.04 -10.34
C VAL A 77 -6.03 7.04 -9.19
N PHE A 78 -6.81 5.98 -9.39
CA PHE A 78 -6.89 4.85 -8.47
C PHE A 78 -6.49 3.59 -9.24
N GLU A 79 -5.52 2.86 -8.70
CA GLU A 79 -5.03 1.61 -9.25
C GLU A 79 -5.17 0.50 -8.20
N VAL A 80 -5.59 -0.68 -8.65
CA VAL A 80 -5.71 -1.87 -7.81
C VAL A 80 -4.65 -2.85 -8.26
N PHE A 81 -3.78 -3.22 -7.34
CA PHE A 81 -2.66 -4.12 -7.57
C PHE A 81 -2.90 -5.44 -6.83
N GLY A 82 -2.28 -6.49 -7.35
CA GLY A 82 -2.26 -7.79 -6.70
C GLY A 82 -1.10 -8.63 -7.21
N HIS A 83 -0.65 -9.56 -6.38
CA HIS A 83 0.42 -10.49 -6.71
C HIS A 83 -0.13 -11.65 -7.50
N TYR A 84 0.37 -11.85 -8.72
CA TYR A 84 -0.04 -12.97 -9.56
C TYR A 84 0.42 -14.30 -8.96
N GLN A 85 -0.53 -15.17 -8.61
CA GLN A 85 -0.26 -16.40 -7.84
C GLN A 85 0.38 -17.52 -8.67
N GLN A 86 0.20 -17.50 -10.00
CA GLN A 86 0.78 -18.52 -10.90
C GLN A 86 2.18 -18.15 -11.40
N HIS A 87 2.83 -17.16 -10.78
CA HIS A 87 4.19 -16.79 -11.16
C HIS A 87 5.17 -17.93 -10.85
N PRO A 88 6.11 -18.29 -11.76
CA PRO A 88 7.06 -19.39 -11.54
C PRO A 88 7.86 -19.29 -10.24
N LEU A 89 8.18 -18.06 -9.81
CA LEU A 89 8.92 -17.76 -8.58
C LEU A 89 8.03 -17.59 -7.33
N HIS A 90 6.71 -17.81 -7.42
CA HIS A 90 5.78 -17.60 -6.31
C HIS A 90 6.10 -18.47 -5.08
N ARG A 91 6.69 -19.66 -5.29
CA ARG A 91 7.13 -20.55 -4.21
C ARG A 91 8.31 -19.99 -3.41
N ASP A 92 9.20 -19.25 -4.05
CA ASP A 92 10.39 -18.66 -3.39
C ASP A 92 10.01 -17.41 -2.59
N ALA A 93 8.94 -16.72 -3.00
CA ALA A 93 8.41 -15.54 -2.32
C ALA A 93 7.52 -15.89 -1.10
N LYS A 94 6.91 -17.08 -1.07
CA LYS A 94 6.12 -17.54 0.08
C LYS A 94 7.03 -17.86 1.28
N GLN A 95 7.01 -16.98 2.28
CA GLN A 95 7.62 -17.25 3.59
C GLN A 95 6.99 -18.43 4.34
N GLU A 96 5.86 -18.99 3.87
CA GLU A 96 5.15 -20.13 4.47
C GLU A 96 5.98 -21.42 4.56
N GLY A 97 7.11 -21.53 3.87
CA GLY A 97 8.01 -22.70 3.93
C GLY A 97 8.87 -22.82 5.20
N HIS A 98 8.88 -21.82 6.09
CA HIS A 98 9.81 -21.79 7.24
C HIS A 98 9.32 -22.53 8.49
N GLN A 99 8.28 -23.36 8.42
CA GLN A 99 7.91 -24.22 9.54
C GLN A 99 8.85 -25.44 9.70
N TYR A 100 9.65 -25.77 8.66
CA TYR A 100 10.59 -26.89 8.67
C TYR A 100 12.05 -26.50 8.33
N VAL A 101 12.32 -25.23 8.04
CA VAL A 101 13.69 -24.76 7.84
C VAL A 101 14.26 -24.40 9.21
N ARG A 102 15.28 -25.15 9.66
CA ARG A 102 16.03 -24.80 10.88
C ARG A 102 16.41 -23.33 10.80
N GLN A 103 15.99 -22.54 11.81
CA GLN A 103 16.40 -21.14 11.89
C GLN A 103 17.93 -21.05 11.74
N PRO A 104 18.44 -20.13 10.90
CA PRO A 104 19.88 -19.93 10.80
C PRO A 104 20.44 -19.71 12.21
N PRO A 105 21.59 -20.33 12.55
CA PRO A 105 22.22 -20.12 13.85
C PRO A 105 22.33 -18.62 14.14
N LYS A 106 22.03 -18.17 15.36
CA LYS A 106 22.08 -16.73 15.73
C LYS A 106 23.41 -16.04 15.37
N ARG A 107 24.49 -16.82 15.22
CA ARG A 107 25.81 -16.36 14.77
C ARG A 107 25.88 -15.93 13.29
N MET A 108 24.91 -16.34 12.48
CA MET A 108 24.78 -15.95 11.07
C MET A 108 23.88 -14.71 10.87
N LEU A 109 23.20 -14.26 11.93
CA LEU A 109 22.46 -13.01 11.88
C LEU A 109 23.47 -11.85 11.89
N PRO A 110 23.30 -10.82 11.04
CA PRO A 110 24.09 -9.62 11.16
C PRO A 110 23.90 -9.02 12.56
N PRO A 111 24.96 -8.47 13.19
CA PRO A 111 24.82 -7.84 14.49
C PRO A 111 23.72 -6.78 14.41
N SER A 112 22.77 -6.85 15.34
CA SER A 112 21.71 -5.86 15.46
C SER A 112 22.37 -4.50 15.65
N ILE A 113 22.24 -3.64 14.63
CA ILE A 113 22.64 -2.24 14.76
C ILE A 113 21.79 -1.70 15.91
N PRO A 114 22.40 -1.08 16.95
CA PRO A 114 21.62 -0.46 18.00
C PRO A 114 20.75 0.61 17.33
N ILE A 115 19.45 0.35 17.27
CA ILE A 115 18.45 1.34 16.86
C ILE A 115 18.67 2.53 17.80
N SER A 116 18.99 3.68 17.21
CA SER A 116 19.14 4.93 17.93
C SER A 116 17.94 5.11 18.84
N GLN A 117 18.20 5.28 20.14
CA GLN A 117 17.13 5.61 21.08
C GLN A 117 16.37 6.83 20.55
N PRO A 118 15.04 6.86 20.61
CA PRO A 118 14.29 8.02 20.18
C PRO A 118 14.76 9.23 20.98
N VAL A 119 15.18 10.28 20.26
CA VAL A 119 15.60 11.55 20.85
C VAL A 119 14.41 12.10 21.62
N ARG A 120 14.57 12.35 22.93
CA ARG A 120 13.53 12.99 23.73
C ARG A 120 13.30 14.39 23.16
N SER A 121 12.07 14.69 22.77
CA SER A 121 11.65 16.03 22.38
C SER A 121 11.73 16.99 23.59
N PRO A 122 12.10 18.27 23.36
CA PRO A 122 12.23 19.29 24.40
C PRO A 122 10.90 19.63 25.08
#